data_AF-G6E9H4-F1
#
_entry.id   AF-G6E9H4-F1
#
_cell.length_a   1.000
_cell.length_b   1.000
_cell.length_c   1.000
_cell.angle_alpha   90.00
_cell.angle_beta   90.00
_cell.angle_gamma   90.00
#
_symmetry.space_group_name_H-M   'P 1'
#
loop_
_entity.id
_entity.type
_entity.pdbx_description
1 polymer ?
#
loop_
_entity_poly.entity_id
_entity_poly.type
_entity_poly.pdbx_seq_one_letter_code
_entity_poly.pdbx_strand_id
1 'polypeptide(L)'
;MDERGLWMQVDEIERQLRDSPLRIRDGNLEKYLLSVLCRVVGQDRCSGVRVYAIEDPRFNASMMPNGAMQVQSGLLLRVRNEGELAAVLGHEFAHFELRHSLSGFKNRRATTDVMAWMTVLGGITNTPTGDTQLSLAGSIFRFSRDQETAADLLGLKYLAQSGYPAHSASEVWQSLMAEQDATARGRKLKAKQRYSAGFFDTHPTSLNRAAYLSEAADKLPAGGDPRTQELQDAIAPYLPRFLAAQNKLNDFGGADYILSNLAARSGWTPELQFARGELYRARANPRDLQLASQFYREAKAAGYAGPELDRNLGLALIRNGQVDEGRAALSAYLAAVPDASDAAIIKTLLPN
;
A
#
# COMPACT_ATOMS: atom_id res chain seq x y z
N MET A 1 -28.33 -2.67 -25.03
CA MET A 1 -27.83 -3.98 -24.53
C MET A 1 -26.31 -3.98 -24.28
N ASP A 2 -25.68 -2.82 -24.05
CA ASP A 2 -24.25 -2.64 -24.36
C ASP A 2 -23.31 -2.64 -23.14
N GLU A 3 -23.80 -2.35 -21.92
CA GLU A 3 -22.95 -2.24 -20.72
C GLU A 3 -22.99 -3.48 -19.81
N ARG A 4 -23.89 -4.44 -20.10
CA ARG A 4 -24.09 -5.65 -19.26
C ARG A 4 -22.80 -6.45 -19.02
N GLY A 5 -21.92 -6.53 -20.03
CA GLY A 5 -20.65 -7.23 -19.92
C GLY A 5 -19.69 -6.57 -18.93
N LEU A 6 -19.64 -5.23 -18.90
CA LEU A 6 -18.86 -4.49 -17.92
C LEU A 6 -19.39 -4.73 -16.51
N TRP A 7 -20.72 -4.62 -16.32
CA TRP A 7 -21.36 -4.82 -15.02
C TRP A 7 -21.10 -6.23 -14.45
N MET A 8 -21.30 -7.27 -15.26
CA MET A 8 -20.98 -8.65 -14.85
C MET A 8 -19.50 -8.82 -14.46
N GLN A 9 -18.59 -8.20 -15.19
CA GLN A 9 -17.15 -8.27 -14.91
C GLN A 9 -16.79 -7.58 -13.59
N VAL A 10 -17.30 -6.37 -13.35
CA VAL A 10 -16.97 -5.63 -12.13
C VAL A 10 -17.63 -6.25 -10.90
N ASP A 11 -18.83 -6.83 -11.05
CA ASP A 11 -19.50 -7.55 -9.96
C ASP A 11 -18.74 -8.83 -9.57
N GLU A 12 -18.15 -9.53 -10.55
CA GLU A 12 -17.27 -10.68 -10.29
C GLU A 12 -15.96 -10.26 -9.62
N ILE A 13 -15.34 -9.15 -10.04
CA ILE A 13 -14.14 -8.61 -9.38
C ILE A 13 -14.47 -8.21 -7.93
N GLU A 14 -15.59 -7.53 -7.70
CA GLU A 14 -16.04 -7.19 -6.35
C GLU A 14 -16.28 -8.44 -5.51
N ARG A 15 -16.92 -9.48 -6.07
CA ARG A 15 -17.11 -10.77 -5.40
C ARG A 15 -15.78 -11.36 -4.95
N GLN A 16 -14.78 -11.37 -5.82
CA GLN A 16 -13.44 -11.87 -5.51
C GLN A 16 -12.75 -11.04 -4.42
N LEU A 17 -12.89 -9.71 -4.44
CA LEU A 17 -12.36 -8.83 -3.39
C LEU A 17 -13.02 -9.10 -2.05
N ARG A 18 -14.35 -9.22 -2.02
CA ARG A 18 -15.12 -9.51 -0.82
C ARG A 18 -14.70 -10.84 -0.19
N ASP A 19 -14.49 -11.86 -1.01
CA ASP A 19 -14.17 -13.23 -0.60
C ASP A 19 -12.65 -13.44 -0.40
N SER A 20 -11.82 -12.46 -0.79
CA SER A 20 -10.35 -12.55 -0.75
C SER A 20 -9.80 -12.83 0.66
N PRO A 21 -8.82 -13.74 0.80
CA PRO A 21 -8.12 -13.95 2.08
C PRO A 21 -7.25 -12.76 2.49
N LEU A 22 -6.91 -11.87 1.55
CA LEU A 22 -6.13 -10.66 1.82
C LEU A 22 -7.00 -9.51 2.36
N ARG A 23 -8.33 -9.64 2.32
CA ARG A 23 -9.22 -8.61 2.85
C ARG A 23 -9.09 -8.49 4.36
N ILE A 24 -9.02 -7.27 4.87
CA ILE A 24 -9.04 -6.94 6.29
C ILE A 24 -10.51 -6.84 6.72
N ARG A 25 -10.99 -7.81 7.51
CA ARG A 25 -12.43 -8.08 7.70
C ARG A 25 -13.04 -7.56 9.01
N ASP A 26 -12.26 -6.96 9.90
CA ASP A 26 -12.81 -6.35 11.13
C ASP A 26 -13.75 -5.17 10.86
N GLY A 27 -13.72 -4.62 9.65
CA GLY A 27 -14.56 -3.51 9.20
C GLY A 27 -14.20 -2.15 9.82
N ASN A 28 -13.27 -2.07 10.76
CA ASN A 28 -12.87 -0.82 11.40
C ASN A 28 -12.08 0.03 10.40
N LEU A 29 -11.10 -0.56 9.71
CA LEU A 29 -10.33 0.14 8.70
C LEU A 29 -11.20 0.56 7.50
N GLU A 30 -12.11 -0.31 7.05
CA GLU A 30 -13.04 0.00 5.95
C GLU A 30 -13.98 1.17 6.31
N LYS A 31 -14.49 1.22 7.54
CA LYS A 31 -15.30 2.37 8.03
C LYS A 31 -14.49 3.66 8.08
N TYR A 32 -13.25 3.61 8.56
CA TYR A 32 -12.37 4.77 8.57
C TYR A 32 -12.13 5.29 7.15
N LEU A 33 -11.74 4.42 6.22
CA LEU A 33 -11.51 4.78 4.81
C LEU A 33 -12.75 5.37 4.14
N LEU A 34 -13.93 4.77 4.38
CA LEU A 34 -15.19 5.33 3.90
C LEU A 34 -15.46 6.72 4.50
N SER A 35 -15.16 6.93 5.78
CA SER A 35 -15.33 8.25 6.42
C SER A 35 -14.44 9.32 5.81
N VAL A 36 -13.19 8.98 5.45
CA VAL A 36 -12.25 9.88 4.75
C VAL A 36 -12.80 10.22 3.37
N LEU A 37 -13.26 9.21 2.62
CA LEU A 37 -13.88 9.43 1.31
C LEU A 37 -15.12 10.33 1.42
N CYS A 38 -16.03 10.04 2.34
CA CYS A 38 -17.23 10.84 2.55
C CYS A 38 -16.92 12.29 2.96
N ARG A 39 -15.86 12.50 3.74
CA ARG A 39 -15.39 13.86 4.08
C ARG A 39 -14.90 14.59 2.84
N VAL A 40 -14.16 13.91 1.94
CA VAL A 40 -13.58 14.56 0.76
C VAL A 40 -14.62 14.82 -0.35
N VAL A 41 -15.51 13.87 -0.64
CA VAL A 41 -16.47 14.00 -1.77
C VAL A 41 -17.88 14.44 -1.37
N GLY A 42 -18.20 14.42 -0.07
CA GLY A 42 -19.52 14.71 0.48
C GLY A 42 -20.36 13.46 0.74
N GLN A 43 -21.22 13.52 1.77
CA GLN A 43 -22.04 12.39 2.25
C GLN A 43 -22.98 11.84 1.17
N ASP A 44 -23.67 12.73 0.44
CA ASP A 44 -24.61 12.32 -0.60
C ASP A 44 -23.90 11.53 -1.71
N ARG A 45 -22.72 12.00 -2.12
CA ARG A 45 -21.91 11.36 -3.17
C ARG A 45 -21.34 10.01 -2.74
N CYS A 46 -20.91 9.87 -1.48
CA CYS A 46 -20.28 8.63 -1.00
C CYS A 46 -21.28 7.56 -0.53
N SER A 47 -22.56 7.89 -0.37
CA SER A 47 -23.59 7.04 0.27
C SER A 47 -23.70 5.62 -0.30
N GLY A 48 -23.42 5.44 -1.60
CA GLY A 48 -23.46 4.13 -2.28
C GLY A 48 -22.12 3.38 -2.35
N VAL A 49 -21.05 3.97 -1.82
CA VAL A 49 -19.69 3.41 -1.96
C VAL A 49 -19.46 2.27 -0.97
N ARG A 50 -18.86 1.19 -1.47
CA ARG A 50 -18.45 0.02 -0.67
C ARG A 50 -16.94 -0.05 -0.66
N VAL A 51 -16.30 0.08 0.50
CA VAL A 51 -14.83 0.10 0.61
C VAL A 51 -14.32 -1.25 1.09
N TYR A 52 -13.27 -1.75 0.43
CA TYR A 52 -12.58 -2.99 0.75
C TYR A 52 -11.11 -2.71 1.04
N ALA A 53 -10.65 -3.00 2.25
CA ALA A 53 -9.26 -2.85 2.65
C ALA A 53 -8.49 -4.15 2.39
N ILE A 54 -7.41 -4.09 1.60
CA ILE A 54 -6.65 -5.26 1.13
C ILE A 54 -5.22 -5.20 1.68
N GLU A 55 -4.79 -6.28 2.33
CA GLU A 55 -3.39 -6.48 2.71
C GLU A 55 -2.55 -6.80 1.47
N ASP A 56 -2.14 -5.73 0.80
CA ASP A 56 -1.19 -5.74 -0.31
C ASP A 56 -0.19 -4.60 -0.08
N PRO A 57 1.13 -4.85 -0.07
CA PRO A 57 2.14 -3.83 0.22
C PRO A 57 2.38 -2.85 -0.95
N ARG A 58 1.73 -3.05 -2.09
CA ARG A 58 1.84 -2.13 -3.24
C ARG A 58 1.04 -0.84 -2.99
N PHE A 59 1.54 0.28 -3.49
CA PHE A 59 0.83 1.55 -3.48
C PHE A 59 -0.30 1.51 -4.51
N ASN A 60 -1.55 1.38 -4.06
CA ASN A 60 -2.70 1.38 -4.95
C ASN A 60 -4.02 1.65 -4.22
N ALA A 61 -4.94 2.30 -4.92
CA ALA A 61 -6.37 2.30 -4.66
C ALA A 61 -7.08 2.32 -6.02
N SER A 62 -8.29 1.78 -6.09
CA SER A 62 -9.10 1.91 -7.31
C SER A 62 -10.58 1.87 -7.02
N MET A 63 -11.36 2.59 -7.84
CA MET A 63 -12.81 2.65 -7.72
C MET A 63 -13.48 2.03 -8.95
N MET A 64 -14.25 0.96 -8.74
CA MET A 64 -15.01 0.27 -9.78
C MET A 64 -16.25 1.07 -10.20
N PRO A 65 -16.69 0.93 -11.47
CA PRO A 65 -17.92 1.53 -11.98
C PRO A 65 -19.19 1.24 -11.16
N ASN A 66 -19.22 0.15 -10.41
CA ASN A 66 -20.39 -0.28 -9.62
C ASN A 66 -20.39 0.30 -8.20
N GLY A 67 -19.43 1.17 -7.86
CA GLY A 67 -19.35 1.81 -6.56
C GLY A 67 -18.47 1.09 -5.52
N ALA A 68 -17.78 0.01 -5.91
CA ALA A 68 -16.85 -0.67 -5.01
C ALA A 68 -15.44 -0.06 -5.13
N MET A 69 -14.86 0.31 -3.99
CA MET A 69 -13.50 0.84 -3.86
C MET A 69 -12.62 -0.19 -3.19
N GLN A 70 -11.42 -0.43 -3.73
CA GLN A 70 -10.38 -1.15 -3.01
C GLN A 70 -9.25 -0.21 -2.60
N VAL A 71 -8.69 -0.44 -1.42
CA VAL A 71 -7.55 0.31 -0.89
C VAL A 71 -6.50 -0.68 -0.40
N GLN A 72 -5.28 -0.58 -0.90
CA GLN A 72 -4.19 -1.48 -0.53
C GLN A 72 -3.40 -0.94 0.66
N SER A 73 -2.96 -1.82 1.56
CA SER A 73 -2.17 -1.45 2.75
C SER A 73 -0.89 -0.68 2.42
N GLY A 74 -0.29 -0.91 1.24
CA GLY A 74 0.88 -0.18 0.77
C GLY A 74 0.62 1.31 0.52
N LEU A 75 -0.63 1.70 0.18
CA LEU A 75 -1.02 3.12 0.15
C LEU A 75 -0.90 3.73 1.55
N LEU A 76 -1.45 3.03 2.55
CA LEU A 76 -1.53 3.51 3.94
C LEU A 76 -0.15 3.63 4.60
N LEU A 77 0.83 2.83 4.18
CA LEU A 77 2.21 2.99 4.64
C LEU A 77 2.92 4.23 4.07
N ARG A 78 2.47 4.74 2.91
CA ARG A 78 3.16 5.80 2.16
C ARG A 78 2.56 7.18 2.36
N VAL A 79 1.24 7.28 2.52
CA VAL A 79 0.59 8.56 2.85
C VAL A 79 1.02 9.04 4.22
N ARG A 80 1.34 10.33 4.32
CA ARG A 80 1.91 10.91 5.54
C ARG A 80 0.84 11.37 6.53
N ASN A 81 -0.32 11.72 6.02
CA ASN A 81 -1.47 12.25 6.75
C ASN A 81 -2.79 11.90 6.04
N GLU A 82 -3.93 12.14 6.69
CA GLU A 82 -5.27 11.83 6.14
C GLU A 82 -5.59 12.67 4.90
N GLY A 83 -5.04 13.89 4.77
CA GLY A 83 -5.16 14.73 3.58
C GLY A 83 -4.53 14.10 2.33
N GLU A 84 -3.35 13.49 2.44
CA GLU A 84 -2.72 12.74 1.35
C GLU A 84 -3.53 11.49 0.97
N LEU A 85 -4.08 10.78 1.97
CA LEU A 85 -5.01 9.68 1.73
C LEU A 85 -6.27 10.17 1.00
N ALA A 86 -6.88 11.25 1.48
CA ALA A 86 -8.06 11.87 0.90
C ALA A 86 -7.83 12.33 -0.55
N ALA A 87 -6.63 12.83 -0.86
CA ALA A 87 -6.26 13.19 -2.23
C ALA A 87 -6.32 11.99 -3.18
N VAL A 88 -5.77 10.84 -2.76
CA VAL A 88 -5.82 9.59 -3.55
C VAL A 88 -7.26 9.07 -3.67
N LEU A 89 -8.01 9.00 -2.57
CA LEU A 89 -9.39 8.51 -2.60
C LEU A 89 -10.32 9.43 -3.42
N GLY A 90 -10.12 10.75 -3.34
CA GLY A 90 -10.84 11.75 -4.12
C GLY A 90 -10.54 11.67 -5.61
N HIS A 91 -9.28 11.38 -5.98
CA HIS A 91 -8.88 11.10 -7.37
C HIS A 91 -9.59 9.85 -7.92
N GLU A 92 -9.58 8.74 -7.18
CA GLU A 92 -10.28 7.51 -7.59
C GLU A 92 -11.80 7.73 -7.72
N PHE A 93 -12.39 8.50 -6.80
CA PHE A 93 -13.79 8.86 -6.90
C PHE A 93 -14.09 9.77 -8.10
N ALA A 94 -13.18 10.68 -8.47
CA ALA A 94 -13.32 11.50 -9.66
C ALA A 94 -13.35 10.65 -10.95
N HIS A 95 -12.53 9.58 -11.05
CA HIS A 95 -12.63 8.62 -12.15
C HIS A 95 -14.01 7.95 -12.23
N PHE A 96 -14.58 7.60 -11.07
CA PHE A 96 -15.92 7.02 -10.96
C PHE A 96 -17.02 8.00 -11.37
N GLU A 97 -17.00 9.23 -10.85
CA GLU A 97 -18.01 10.25 -11.13
C GLU A 97 -17.99 10.69 -12.60
N LEU A 98 -16.79 10.82 -13.18
CA LEU A 98 -16.60 11.10 -14.61
C LEU A 98 -16.81 9.88 -15.51
N ARG A 99 -17.11 8.71 -14.94
CA ARG A 99 -17.38 7.45 -15.63
C ARG A 99 -16.25 7.03 -16.58
N HIS A 100 -15.00 7.28 -16.21
CA HIS A 100 -13.84 7.03 -17.08
C HIS A 100 -13.70 5.57 -17.50
N SER A 101 -13.95 4.63 -16.59
CA SER A 101 -13.91 3.18 -16.89
C SER A 101 -15.01 2.76 -17.87
N LEU A 102 -16.20 3.35 -17.78
CA LEU A 102 -17.28 3.10 -18.73
C LEU A 102 -16.94 3.63 -20.12
N SER A 103 -16.37 4.84 -20.20
CA SER A 103 -15.89 5.43 -21.46
C SER A 103 -14.78 4.57 -22.09
N GLY A 104 -13.83 4.10 -21.28
CA GLY A 104 -12.78 3.18 -21.74
C GLY A 104 -13.32 1.85 -22.26
N PHE A 105 -14.32 1.28 -21.59
CA PHE A 105 -15.01 0.06 -22.04
C PHE A 105 -15.70 0.25 -23.39
N LYS A 106 -16.48 1.34 -23.55
CA LYS A 106 -17.18 1.68 -24.80
C LYS A 106 -16.21 1.86 -25.97
N ASN A 107 -15.12 2.60 -25.76
CA ASN A 107 -14.12 2.85 -26.78
C ASN A 107 -13.48 1.54 -27.27
N ARG A 108 -13.12 0.64 -26.35
CA ARG A 108 -12.55 -0.67 -26.72
C ARG A 108 -13.54 -1.52 -27.51
N ARG A 109 -14.80 -1.53 -27.12
CA ARG A 109 -15.83 -2.27 -27.84
C ARG A 109 -16.02 -1.75 -29.27
N ALA A 110 -15.93 -0.43 -29.46
CA ALA A 110 -16.02 0.19 -30.79
C ALA A 110 -14.80 -0.12 -31.68
N THR A 111 -13.61 -0.31 -31.09
CA THR A 111 -12.36 -0.56 -31.83
C THR A 111 -12.00 -2.03 -32.00
N THR A 112 -12.69 -2.95 -31.31
CA THR A 112 -12.40 -4.39 -31.35
C THR A 112 -13.34 -5.07 -32.31
N ASP A 113 -12.77 -5.76 -33.31
CA ASP A 113 -13.52 -6.55 -34.28
C ASP A 113 -14.41 -7.59 -33.55
N VAL A 114 -15.68 -7.70 -33.94
CA VAL A 114 -16.72 -8.47 -33.21
C VAL A 114 -16.29 -9.93 -32.97
N MET A 115 -15.43 -10.48 -33.84
CA MET A 115 -14.86 -11.83 -33.75
C MET A 115 -13.88 -12.02 -32.58
N ALA A 116 -13.15 -10.98 -32.16
CA ALA A 116 -12.20 -11.09 -31.04
C ALA A 116 -12.90 -11.05 -29.66
N TRP A 117 -14.12 -10.53 -29.60
CA TRP A 117 -14.94 -10.56 -28.38
C TRP A 117 -15.51 -11.96 -28.07
N MET A 118 -15.74 -12.79 -29.09
CA MET A 118 -16.24 -14.17 -28.92
C MET A 118 -15.19 -15.11 -28.30
N THR A 119 -13.90 -14.88 -28.56
CA THR A 119 -12.79 -15.64 -27.95
C THR A 119 -12.60 -15.30 -26.46
N VAL A 120 -12.89 -14.06 -26.04
CA VAL A 120 -12.85 -13.65 -24.63
C VAL A 120 -14.00 -14.27 -23.83
N LEU A 121 -15.17 -14.47 -24.44
CA LEU A 121 -16.31 -15.15 -23.81
C LEU A 121 -16.17 -16.70 -23.84
N GLY A 122 -15.50 -17.26 -24.85
CA GLY A 122 -15.25 -18.71 -24.97
C GLY A 122 -14.08 -19.25 -24.14
N GLY A 123 -13.18 -18.38 -23.67
CA GLY A 123 -11.98 -18.76 -22.90
C GLY A 123 -12.19 -18.94 -21.39
N ILE A 124 -13.43 -18.97 -20.90
CA ILE A 124 -13.77 -19.23 -19.48
C ILE A 124 -13.64 -20.75 -19.18
N THR A 125 -12.55 -21.37 -19.62
CA THR A 125 -12.17 -22.73 -19.22
C THR A 125 -11.23 -22.63 -18.03
N ASN A 126 -11.82 -22.58 -16.84
CA ASN A 126 -11.37 -23.11 -15.54
C ASN A 126 -9.86 -23.38 -15.32
N THR A 127 -9.00 -22.45 -15.72
CA THR A 127 -7.55 -22.50 -15.50
C THR A 127 -7.19 -21.36 -14.56
N PRO A 128 -6.75 -21.68 -13.31
CA PRO A 128 -6.35 -20.67 -12.35
C PRO A 128 -4.94 -20.17 -12.70
N THR A 129 -4.81 -19.40 -13.78
CA THR A 129 -3.63 -18.58 -14.02
C THR A 129 -3.96 -17.15 -13.61
N GLY A 130 -3.49 -16.74 -12.43
CA GLY A 130 -3.74 -15.40 -11.87
C GLY A 130 -3.31 -14.24 -12.79
N ASP A 131 -2.48 -14.50 -13.81
CA ASP A 131 -1.97 -13.49 -14.73
C ASP A 131 -2.98 -12.99 -15.77
N THR A 132 -3.88 -13.85 -16.27
CA THR A 132 -4.85 -13.44 -17.32
C THR A 132 -6.01 -12.62 -16.75
N GLN A 133 -6.47 -12.93 -15.54
CA GLN A 133 -7.58 -12.22 -14.89
C GLN A 133 -7.12 -10.85 -14.33
N LEU A 134 -5.89 -10.76 -13.81
CA LEU A 134 -5.25 -9.50 -13.41
C LEU A 134 -5.03 -8.55 -14.60
N SER A 135 -4.71 -9.09 -15.79
CA SER A 135 -4.58 -8.32 -17.03
C SER A 135 -5.92 -7.69 -17.47
N LEU A 136 -7.03 -8.40 -17.28
CA LEU A 136 -8.36 -7.93 -17.64
C LEU A 136 -8.88 -6.88 -16.65
N ALA A 137 -8.73 -7.10 -15.35
CA ALA A 137 -9.06 -6.12 -14.30
C ALA A 137 -8.18 -4.86 -14.41
N GLY A 138 -6.87 -5.02 -14.65
CA GLY A 138 -5.95 -3.91 -14.89
C GLY A 138 -6.32 -3.08 -16.12
N SER A 139 -6.96 -3.69 -17.14
CA SER A 139 -7.46 -2.93 -18.27
C SER A 139 -8.59 -1.97 -17.89
N ILE A 140 -9.45 -2.28 -16.92
CA ILE A 140 -10.61 -1.43 -16.54
C ILE A 140 -10.14 -0.08 -15.97
N PHE A 141 -8.95 -0.06 -15.35
CA PHE A 141 -8.35 1.09 -14.69
C PHE A 141 -7.24 1.76 -15.52
N ARG A 142 -7.21 1.54 -16.85
CA ARG A 142 -6.34 2.28 -17.76
C ARG A 142 -7.08 3.48 -18.34
N PHE A 143 -6.62 4.68 -17.98
CA PHE A 143 -7.22 5.94 -18.41
C PHE A 143 -6.30 6.73 -19.34
N SER A 144 -6.86 7.61 -20.16
CA SER A 144 -6.06 8.52 -20.99
C SER A 144 -5.43 9.64 -20.16
N ARG A 145 -4.46 10.37 -20.73
CA ARG A 145 -3.85 11.55 -20.07
C ARG A 145 -4.86 12.63 -19.72
N ASP A 146 -5.83 12.86 -20.60
CA ASP A 146 -6.90 13.84 -20.37
C ASP A 146 -7.82 13.38 -19.23
N GLN A 147 -8.09 12.08 -19.15
CA GLN A 147 -8.88 11.50 -18.06
C GLN A 147 -8.15 11.62 -16.71
N GLU A 148 -6.85 11.32 -16.65
CA GLU A 148 -6.05 11.55 -15.44
C GLU A 148 -6.05 13.02 -15.01
N THR A 149 -5.87 13.93 -15.97
CA THR A 149 -5.84 15.38 -15.69
C THR A 149 -7.20 15.86 -15.19
N ALA A 150 -8.29 15.39 -15.79
CA ALA A 150 -9.64 15.70 -15.34
C ALA A 150 -9.92 15.14 -13.93
N ALA A 151 -9.50 13.91 -13.64
CA ALA A 151 -9.63 13.31 -12.32
C ALA A 151 -8.78 14.03 -11.27
N ASP A 152 -7.57 14.45 -11.62
CA ASP A 152 -6.69 15.23 -10.74
C ASP A 152 -7.27 16.59 -10.36
N LEU A 153 -7.74 17.36 -11.35
CA LEU A 153 -8.31 18.68 -11.09
C LEU A 153 -9.64 18.60 -10.31
N LEU A 154 -10.45 17.58 -10.59
CA LEU A 154 -11.70 17.34 -9.86
C LEU A 154 -11.44 16.84 -8.44
N GLY A 155 -10.52 15.89 -8.27
CA GLY A 155 -10.08 15.40 -6.96
C GLY A 155 -9.45 16.50 -6.10
N LEU A 156 -8.64 17.37 -6.69
CA LEU A 156 -8.09 18.55 -6.03
C LEU A 156 -9.19 19.51 -5.56
N LYS A 157 -10.23 19.71 -6.39
CA LYS A 157 -11.40 20.51 -6.00
C LYS A 157 -12.15 19.90 -4.81
N TYR A 158 -12.33 18.58 -4.79
CA TYR A 158 -12.90 17.88 -3.62
C TYR A 158 -12.06 18.10 -2.37
N LEU A 159 -10.75 17.89 -2.49
CA LEU A 159 -9.80 18.06 -1.41
C LEU A 159 -9.87 19.48 -0.81
N ALA A 160 -9.79 20.51 -1.65
CA ALA A 160 -9.83 21.90 -1.20
C ALA A 160 -11.18 22.32 -0.56
N GLN A 161 -12.28 21.65 -0.92
CA GLN A 161 -13.61 21.91 -0.34
C GLN A 161 -13.87 21.15 0.97
N SER A 162 -13.02 20.19 1.30
CA SER A 162 -13.23 19.25 2.41
C SER A 162 -12.53 19.60 3.71
N GLY A 163 -11.74 20.68 3.71
CA GLY A 163 -10.97 21.14 4.88
C GLY A 163 -9.59 20.48 5.04
N TYR A 164 -9.17 19.61 4.12
CA TYR A 164 -7.79 19.13 4.03
C TYR A 164 -6.90 20.13 3.26
N PRO A 165 -5.57 20.11 3.50
CA PRO A 165 -4.63 20.89 2.71
C PRO A 165 -4.63 20.49 1.23
N ALA A 166 -4.85 21.45 0.33
CA ALA A 166 -4.85 21.20 -1.11
C ALA A 166 -3.50 20.67 -1.63
N HIS A 167 -2.38 21.11 -1.03
CA HIS A 167 -1.04 20.65 -1.39
C HIS A 167 -0.81 19.15 -1.17
N SER A 168 -1.61 18.49 -0.33
CA SER A 168 -1.52 17.04 -0.10
C SER A 168 -1.65 16.24 -1.41
N ALA A 169 -2.37 16.74 -2.41
CA ALA A 169 -2.43 16.10 -3.73
C ALA A 169 -1.07 16.06 -4.45
N SER A 170 -0.27 17.12 -4.34
CA SER A 170 1.07 17.18 -4.93
C SER A 170 2.11 16.41 -4.11
N GLU A 171 1.97 16.41 -2.79
CA GLU A 171 2.89 15.80 -1.83
C GLU A 171 2.95 14.27 -1.93
N VAL A 172 1.84 13.63 -2.29
CA VAL A 172 1.80 12.18 -2.59
C VAL A 172 2.83 11.83 -3.66
N TRP A 173 2.83 12.58 -4.78
CA TRP A 173 3.76 12.33 -5.90
C TRP A 173 5.21 12.61 -5.51
N GLN A 174 5.47 13.68 -4.74
CA GLN A 174 6.80 13.98 -4.23
C GLN A 174 7.35 12.84 -3.36
N SER A 175 6.51 12.30 -2.48
CA SER A 175 6.88 11.21 -1.58
C SER A 175 7.16 9.90 -2.33
N LEU A 176 6.37 9.60 -3.37
CA LEU A 176 6.59 8.44 -4.24
C LEU A 176 7.88 8.56 -5.05
N MET A 177 8.20 9.75 -5.57
CA MET A 177 9.46 9.99 -6.29
C MET A 177 10.68 9.77 -5.37
N ALA A 178 10.60 10.28 -4.13
CA ALA A 178 11.65 10.08 -3.14
C ALA A 178 11.81 8.61 -2.72
N GLU A 179 10.72 7.84 -2.64
CA GLU A 179 10.77 6.38 -2.45
C GLU A 179 11.47 5.70 -3.64
N GLN A 180 11.10 6.05 -4.87
CA GLN A 180 11.74 5.49 -6.08
C GLN A 180 13.25 5.77 -6.11
N ASP A 181 13.67 6.96 -5.70
CA ASP A 181 15.09 7.31 -5.57
C ASP A 181 15.77 6.52 -4.44
N ALA A 182 15.07 6.23 -3.34
CA ALA A 182 15.58 5.36 -2.28
C ALA A 182 15.74 3.91 -2.76
N THR A 183 14.76 3.35 -3.46
CA THR A 183 14.82 2.04 -4.12
C THR A 183 16.01 1.97 -5.09
N ALA A 184 16.17 2.98 -5.96
CA ALA A 184 17.28 3.03 -6.90
C ALA A 184 18.64 3.04 -6.20
N ARG A 185 18.81 3.89 -5.17
CA ARG A 185 20.03 3.93 -4.33
C ARG A 185 20.30 2.59 -3.65
N GLY A 186 19.27 1.97 -3.06
CA GLY A 186 19.39 0.66 -2.40
C GLY A 186 19.81 -0.45 -3.37
N ARG A 187 19.37 -0.39 -4.63
CA ARG A 187 19.74 -1.32 -5.70
C ARG A 187 21.03 -0.95 -6.43
N LYS A 188 21.71 0.14 -6.02
CA LYS A 188 22.89 0.69 -6.71
C LYS A 188 22.62 1.02 -8.19
N LEU A 189 21.39 1.39 -8.51
CA LEU A 189 20.98 1.84 -9.85
C LEU A 189 21.20 3.34 -9.96
N LYS A 190 21.47 3.81 -11.19
CA LYS A 190 21.46 5.25 -11.47
C LYS A 190 20.04 5.79 -11.27
N ALA A 191 19.93 6.95 -10.64
CA ALA A 191 18.66 7.66 -10.49
C ALA A 191 18.02 7.84 -11.87
N LYS A 192 16.79 7.37 -12.03
CA LYS A 192 16.04 7.56 -13.27
C LYS A 192 15.35 8.91 -13.20
N GLN A 193 15.78 9.85 -14.03
CA GLN A 193 15.13 11.16 -14.20
C GLN A 193 13.70 11.07 -14.79
N ARG A 194 13.24 9.85 -15.13
CA ARG A 194 11.87 9.54 -15.50
C ARG A 194 11.27 8.72 -14.37
N TYR A 195 10.62 9.40 -13.43
CA TYR A 195 9.75 8.78 -12.44
C TYR A 195 8.58 8.12 -13.19
N SER A 196 8.65 6.79 -13.30
CA SER A 196 7.60 5.96 -13.91
C SER A 196 6.60 5.62 -12.82
N ALA A 197 5.35 6.06 -12.97
CA ALA A 197 4.26 5.53 -12.16
C ALA A 197 4.03 4.07 -12.60
N GLY A 198 3.91 3.14 -11.66
CA GLY A 198 3.92 1.71 -11.94
C GLY A 198 2.90 1.22 -13.00
N PHE A 199 3.25 0.07 -13.58
CA PHE A 199 2.52 -0.88 -14.46
C PHE A 199 1.73 -0.40 -15.70
N PHE A 200 1.34 0.88 -15.83
CA PHE A 200 0.56 1.36 -17.00
C PHE A 200 1.13 2.65 -17.60
N ASP A 201 2.40 2.65 -17.98
CA ASP A 201 3.10 3.84 -18.49
C ASP A 201 2.52 4.36 -19.83
N THR A 202 1.49 5.21 -19.73
CA THR A 202 0.97 6.13 -20.77
C THR A 202 0.66 7.56 -20.25
N HIS A 203 1.01 7.87 -19.00
CA HIS A 203 0.54 9.04 -18.23
C HIS A 203 1.56 10.20 -18.15
N PRO A 204 1.20 11.40 -17.65
CA PRO A 204 2.19 12.39 -17.21
C PRO A 204 3.07 11.77 -16.12
N THR A 205 4.36 12.09 -16.12
CA THR A 205 5.29 11.58 -15.09
C THR A 205 4.86 12.08 -13.71
N SER A 206 5.27 11.38 -12.65
CA SER A 206 5.03 11.82 -11.27
C SER A 206 5.51 13.26 -11.02
N LEU A 207 6.61 13.66 -11.69
CA LEU A 207 7.13 15.03 -11.64
C LEU A 207 6.16 16.06 -12.23
N ASN A 208 5.59 15.79 -13.40
CA ASN A 208 4.64 16.70 -14.02
C ASN A 208 3.38 16.84 -13.16
N ARG A 209 2.85 15.71 -12.64
CA ARG A 209 1.68 15.71 -11.73
C ARG A 209 1.96 16.52 -10.48
N ALA A 210 3.09 16.27 -9.81
CA ALA A 210 3.50 17.04 -8.63
C ALA A 210 3.53 18.55 -8.92
N ALA A 211 4.12 18.96 -10.04
CA ALA A 211 4.28 20.36 -10.40
C ALA A 211 2.94 21.07 -10.64
N TYR A 212 2.08 20.57 -11.54
CA TYR A 212 0.83 21.27 -11.84
C TYR A 212 -0.18 21.17 -10.70
N LEU A 213 -0.20 20.08 -9.92
CA LEU A 213 -1.08 19.98 -8.75
C LEU A 213 -0.66 20.99 -7.69
N SER A 214 0.64 21.20 -7.49
CA SER A 214 1.13 22.26 -6.61
C SER A 214 0.70 23.64 -7.11
N GLU A 215 0.90 23.95 -8.39
CA GLU A 215 0.51 25.25 -8.98
C GLU A 215 -1.02 25.48 -8.91
N ALA A 216 -1.81 24.42 -9.09
CA ALA A 216 -3.26 24.49 -8.96
C ALA A 216 -3.67 24.67 -7.48
N ALA A 217 -2.99 24.01 -6.55
CA ALA A 217 -3.22 24.16 -5.11
C ALA A 217 -2.91 25.58 -4.62
N ASP A 218 -1.88 26.24 -5.17
CA ASP A 218 -1.53 27.64 -4.83
C ASP A 218 -2.65 28.65 -5.15
N LYS A 219 -3.59 28.28 -6.04
CA LYS A 219 -4.76 29.09 -6.41
C LYS A 219 -5.98 28.83 -5.53
N LEU A 220 -5.89 27.90 -4.58
CA LEU A 220 -6.96 27.51 -3.67
C LEU A 220 -6.70 28.08 -2.27
N PRO A 221 -7.72 28.15 -1.39
CA PRO A 221 -7.52 28.62 -0.03
C PRO A 221 -6.42 27.84 0.68
N ALA A 222 -5.46 28.56 1.25
CA ALA A 222 -4.39 27.97 2.05
C ALA A 222 -4.93 27.46 3.40
N GLY A 223 -4.21 26.49 3.99
CA GLY A 223 -4.54 25.90 5.28
C GLY A 223 -5.28 24.58 5.16
N GLY A 224 -6.05 24.23 6.19
CA GLY A 224 -6.67 22.92 6.35
C GLY A 224 -5.97 22.07 7.41
N ASP A 225 -6.67 21.05 7.90
CA ASP A 225 -6.14 20.11 8.88
C ASP A 225 -5.74 18.81 8.16
N PRO A 226 -4.44 18.46 8.13
CA PRO A 226 -3.98 17.22 7.49
C PRO A 226 -4.43 15.96 8.27
N ARG A 227 -4.89 16.08 9.52
CA ARG A 227 -5.42 14.99 10.36
C ARG A 227 -4.44 13.81 10.46
N THR A 228 -3.19 14.14 10.74
CA THR A 228 -2.07 13.18 10.81
C THR A 228 -2.28 12.13 11.90
N GLN A 229 -2.77 12.55 13.07
CA GLN A 229 -2.97 11.64 14.21
C GLN A 229 -4.08 10.63 13.93
N GLU A 230 -5.17 11.07 13.30
CA GLU A 230 -6.29 10.18 12.96
C GLU A 230 -5.88 9.07 11.99
N LEU A 231 -5.04 9.40 11.00
CA LEU A 231 -4.45 8.37 10.15
C LEU A 231 -3.60 7.39 10.96
N GLN A 232 -2.72 7.89 11.84
CA GLN A 232 -1.85 7.02 12.64
C GLN A 232 -2.65 6.08 13.53
N ASP A 233 -3.66 6.60 14.23
CA ASP A 233 -4.52 5.81 15.12
C ASP A 233 -5.30 4.75 14.35
N ALA A 234 -5.81 5.10 13.17
CA ALA A 234 -6.57 4.18 12.33
C ALA A 234 -5.70 3.03 11.78
N ILE A 235 -4.42 3.26 11.50
CA ILE A 235 -3.53 2.23 10.94
C ILE A 235 -2.74 1.45 11.99
N ALA A 236 -2.57 2.00 13.20
CA ALA A 236 -1.72 1.43 14.25
C ALA A 236 -1.99 -0.06 14.55
N PRO A 237 -3.26 -0.53 14.66
CA PRO A 237 -3.54 -1.95 14.90
C PRO A 237 -3.06 -2.90 13.79
N TYR A 238 -2.90 -2.39 12.57
CA TYR A 238 -2.53 -3.18 11.40
C TYR A 238 -1.05 -3.02 11.02
N LEU A 239 -0.37 -2.05 11.60
CA LEU A 239 0.98 -1.64 11.21
C LEU A 239 1.99 -2.79 11.22
N PRO A 240 2.06 -3.68 12.24
CA PRO A 240 2.98 -4.83 12.21
C PRO A 240 2.77 -5.73 10.99
N ARG A 241 1.51 -6.01 10.64
CA ARG A 241 1.13 -6.85 9.49
C ARG A 241 1.51 -6.18 8.17
N PHE A 242 1.24 -4.89 8.04
CA PHE A 242 1.58 -4.12 6.83
C PHE A 242 3.09 -4.05 6.60
N LEU A 243 3.87 -3.78 7.67
CA LEU A 243 5.33 -3.73 7.60
C LEU A 243 5.93 -5.09 7.27
N ALA A 244 5.40 -6.18 7.83
CA ALA A 244 5.82 -7.53 7.49
C ALA A 244 5.57 -7.86 6.00
N ALA A 245 4.43 -7.43 5.44
CA ALA A 245 4.15 -7.57 4.01
C ALA A 245 5.10 -6.70 3.15
N GLN A 246 5.36 -5.46 3.55
CA GLN A 246 6.27 -4.55 2.85
C GLN A 246 7.71 -5.09 2.80
N ASN A 247 8.23 -5.63 3.90
CA ASN A 247 9.58 -6.20 3.94
C ASN A 247 9.75 -7.40 3.00
N LYS A 248 8.68 -8.13 2.66
CA LYS A 248 8.71 -9.25 1.71
C LYS A 248 8.89 -8.81 0.26
N LEU A 249 8.76 -7.52 -0.07
CA LEU A 249 8.97 -7.01 -1.42
C LEU A 249 10.44 -7.02 -1.87
N ASN A 250 11.38 -7.37 -0.98
CA ASN A 250 12.82 -7.40 -1.27
C ASN A 250 13.35 -6.08 -1.86
N ASP A 251 12.73 -4.96 -1.48
CA ASP A 251 13.17 -3.61 -1.81
C ASP A 251 13.72 -2.91 -0.57
N PHE A 252 14.99 -3.16 -0.27
CA PHE A 252 15.61 -2.61 0.93
C PHE A 252 15.58 -1.07 0.98
N GLY A 253 15.89 -0.42 -0.14
CA GLY A 253 15.95 1.05 -0.21
C GLY A 253 14.57 1.69 -0.01
N GLY A 254 13.54 1.16 -0.68
CA GLY A 254 12.17 1.64 -0.50
C GLY A 254 11.62 1.35 0.90
N ALA A 255 11.86 0.15 1.43
CA ALA A 255 11.39 -0.23 2.77
C ALA A 255 12.03 0.61 3.89
N ASP A 256 13.35 0.85 3.86
CA ASP A 256 14.03 1.69 4.86
C ASP A 256 13.56 3.16 4.77
N TYR A 257 13.26 3.66 3.56
CA TYR A 257 12.64 4.98 3.37
C TYR A 257 11.25 5.08 3.98
N ILE A 258 10.38 4.08 3.75
CA ILE A 258 9.03 4.02 4.34
C ILE A 258 9.11 3.99 5.86
N LEU A 259 9.96 3.12 6.43
CA LEU A 259 10.18 3.02 7.88
C LEU A 259 10.66 4.36 8.46
N SER A 260 11.61 5.01 7.81
CA SER A 260 12.13 6.30 8.24
C SER A 260 11.07 7.40 8.21
N ASN A 261 10.19 7.41 7.20
CA ASN A 261 9.08 8.36 7.12
C ASN A 261 7.99 8.11 8.16
N LEU A 262 7.70 6.85 8.49
CA LEU A 262 6.81 6.52 9.61
C LEU A 262 7.43 7.02 10.93
N ALA A 263 8.70 6.68 11.17
CA ALA A 263 9.41 7.09 12.37
C ALA A 263 9.57 8.61 12.51
N ALA A 264 9.67 9.36 11.41
CA ALA A 264 9.72 10.82 11.44
C ALA A 264 8.43 11.45 12.02
N ARG A 265 7.32 10.73 12.02
CA ARG A 265 6.00 11.22 12.48
C ARG A 265 5.63 10.71 13.86
N SER A 266 6.00 9.48 14.20
CA SER A 266 5.63 8.83 15.46
C SER A 266 6.81 8.52 16.39
N GLY A 267 8.04 8.87 15.97
CA GLY A 267 9.25 8.32 16.57
C GLY A 267 9.47 6.85 16.20
N TRP A 268 10.61 6.30 16.59
CA TRP A 268 10.89 4.87 16.44
C TRP A 268 10.13 4.06 17.49
N THR A 269 8.89 3.67 17.16
CA THR A 269 8.06 2.79 18.01
C THR A 269 8.66 1.37 18.08
N PRO A 270 8.24 0.54 19.05
CA PRO A 270 8.70 -0.84 19.15
C PRO A 270 8.45 -1.64 17.86
N GLU A 271 7.31 -1.44 17.21
CA GLU A 271 6.93 -2.10 15.96
C GLU A 271 7.81 -1.65 14.79
N LEU A 272 8.12 -0.35 14.70
CA LEU A 272 9.01 0.18 13.66
C LEU A 272 10.45 -0.32 13.85
N GLN A 273 10.93 -0.38 15.09
CA GLN A 273 12.25 -0.93 15.39
C GLN A 273 12.32 -2.42 15.06
N PHE A 274 11.30 -3.20 15.44
CA PHE A 274 11.23 -4.61 15.10
C PHE A 274 11.20 -4.82 13.58
N ALA A 275 10.36 -4.08 12.85
CA ALA A 275 10.28 -4.15 11.40
C ALA A 275 11.60 -3.76 10.71
N ARG A 276 12.34 -2.79 11.27
CA ARG A 276 13.68 -2.44 10.79
C ARG A 276 14.68 -3.57 11.05
N GLY A 277 14.63 -4.20 12.23
CA GLY A 277 15.39 -5.41 12.52
C GLY A 277 15.16 -6.50 11.49
N GLU A 278 13.90 -6.80 11.16
CA GLU A 278 13.53 -7.77 10.12
C GLU A 278 14.09 -7.41 8.74
N LEU A 279 14.02 -6.13 8.36
CA LEU A 279 14.52 -5.64 7.07
C LEU A 279 16.03 -5.89 6.90
N TYR A 280 16.81 -5.62 7.96
CA TYR A 280 18.25 -5.86 7.95
C TYR A 280 18.57 -7.35 8.07
N ARG A 281 17.86 -8.09 8.92
CA ARG A 281 18.04 -9.55 9.08
C ARG A 281 17.89 -10.28 7.75
N ALA A 282 16.93 -9.87 6.92
CA ALA A 282 16.66 -10.49 5.61
C ALA A 282 17.87 -10.45 4.65
N ARG A 283 18.78 -9.47 4.79
CA ARG A 283 19.98 -9.35 3.94
C ARG A 283 21.12 -10.27 4.35
N ALA A 284 21.04 -10.85 5.55
CA ALA A 284 21.82 -12.01 5.99
C ALA A 284 23.36 -11.91 5.95
N ASN A 285 23.94 -10.73 5.70
CA ASN A 285 25.38 -10.51 5.80
C ASN A 285 25.78 -10.02 7.21
N PRO A 286 27.05 -10.21 7.64
CA PRO A 286 27.45 -9.96 9.03
C PRO A 286 27.13 -8.56 9.54
N ARG A 287 27.40 -7.51 8.74
CA ARG A 287 27.13 -6.12 9.13
C ARG A 287 25.64 -5.87 9.34
N ASP A 288 24.79 -6.38 8.47
CA ASP A 288 23.34 -6.22 8.63
C ASP A 288 22.78 -7.07 9.78
N LEU A 289 23.36 -8.24 10.07
CA LEU A 289 22.96 -9.05 11.24
C LEU A 289 23.30 -8.37 12.56
N GLN A 290 24.43 -7.66 12.62
CA GLN A 290 24.79 -6.83 13.78
C GLN A 290 23.78 -5.70 13.98
N LEU A 291 23.42 -4.98 12.90
CA LEU A 291 22.41 -3.92 12.94
C LEU A 291 21.02 -4.47 13.29
N ALA A 292 20.62 -5.60 12.71
CA ALA A 292 19.36 -6.26 13.04
C ALA A 292 19.28 -6.59 14.53
N SER A 293 20.35 -7.16 15.09
CA SER A 293 20.45 -7.47 16.53
C SER A 293 20.33 -6.22 17.39
N GLN A 294 20.92 -5.10 16.97
CA GLN A 294 20.75 -3.81 17.64
C GLN A 294 19.29 -3.35 17.62
N PHE A 295 18.64 -3.32 16.45
CA PHE A 295 17.24 -2.89 16.33
C PHE A 295 16.28 -3.78 17.13
N TYR A 296 16.52 -5.10 17.22
CA TYR A 296 15.72 -5.95 18.10
C TYR A 296 15.91 -5.62 19.58
N ARG A 297 17.13 -5.28 20.03
CA ARG A 297 17.35 -4.81 21.41
C ARG A 297 16.63 -3.49 21.68
N GLU A 298 16.66 -2.57 20.72
CA GLU A 298 15.93 -1.30 20.80
C GLU A 298 14.41 -1.53 20.84
N ALA A 299 13.87 -2.41 20.00
CA ALA A 299 12.47 -2.80 20.03
C ALA A 299 12.07 -3.43 21.37
N LYS A 300 12.91 -4.32 21.92
CA LYS A 300 12.67 -4.97 23.22
C LYS A 300 12.69 -3.95 24.36
N ALA A 301 13.66 -3.05 24.37
CA ALA A 301 13.75 -1.97 25.36
C ALA A 301 12.57 -1.02 25.31
N ALA A 302 12.01 -0.79 24.11
CA ALA A 302 10.81 0.02 23.91
C ALA A 302 9.49 -0.73 24.23
N GLY A 303 9.55 -2.03 24.56
CA GLY A 303 8.39 -2.81 25.00
C GLY A 303 7.67 -3.58 23.90
N TYR A 304 8.34 -3.96 22.82
CA TYR A 304 7.75 -4.83 21.79
C TYR A 304 7.30 -6.17 22.38
N ALA A 305 6.03 -6.52 22.17
CA ALA A 305 5.40 -7.66 22.85
C ALA A 305 5.52 -9.00 22.09
N GLY A 306 5.89 -8.99 20.81
CA GLY A 306 5.91 -10.18 19.97
C GLY A 306 7.03 -11.16 20.37
N PRO A 307 6.73 -12.45 20.67
CA PRO A 307 7.74 -13.44 21.06
C PRO A 307 8.76 -13.73 19.95
N GLU A 308 8.40 -13.49 18.69
CA GLU A 308 9.28 -13.61 17.53
C GLU A 308 10.51 -12.69 17.60
N LEU A 309 10.49 -11.67 18.44
CA LEU A 309 11.66 -10.82 18.69
C LEU A 309 12.80 -11.64 19.26
N ASP A 310 12.56 -12.38 20.33
CA ASP A 310 13.62 -13.15 21.00
C ASP A 310 14.13 -14.29 20.12
N ARG A 311 13.25 -14.91 19.33
CA ARG A 311 13.65 -15.86 18.29
C ARG A 311 14.59 -15.22 17.27
N ASN A 312 14.18 -14.11 16.67
CA ASN A 312 14.91 -13.51 15.55
C ASN A 312 16.22 -12.84 16.02
N LEU A 313 16.22 -12.24 17.21
CA LEU A 313 17.42 -11.75 17.88
C LEU A 313 18.40 -12.91 18.15
N GLY A 314 17.93 -14.01 18.75
CA GLY A 314 18.77 -15.16 19.04
C GLY A 314 19.43 -15.77 17.81
N LEU A 315 18.65 -15.95 16.73
CA LEU A 315 19.16 -16.43 15.44
C LEU A 315 20.18 -15.46 14.81
N ALA A 316 19.93 -14.16 14.88
CA ALA A 316 20.85 -13.15 14.35
C ALA A 316 22.17 -13.11 15.13
N LEU A 317 22.11 -13.19 16.47
CA LEU A 317 23.29 -13.19 17.35
C LEU A 317 24.17 -14.42 17.14
N ILE A 318 23.59 -15.62 17.07
CA ILE A 318 24.35 -16.86 16.82
C ILE A 318 25.07 -16.77 15.48
N ARG A 319 24.38 -16.29 14.42
CA ARG A 319 24.98 -16.12 13.09
C ARG A 319 26.06 -15.04 13.06
N ASN A 320 26.06 -14.11 14.01
CA ASN A 320 27.07 -13.06 14.19
C ASN A 320 28.17 -13.46 15.19
N GLY A 321 28.21 -14.72 15.65
CA GLY A 321 29.22 -15.22 16.59
C GLY A 321 28.96 -14.90 18.07
N GLN A 322 27.87 -14.21 18.40
CA GLN A 322 27.46 -13.91 19.79
C GLN A 322 26.62 -15.06 20.36
N VAL A 323 27.22 -16.24 20.45
CA VAL A 323 26.51 -17.51 20.68
C VAL A 323 25.78 -17.54 22.03
N ASP A 324 26.43 -17.13 23.12
CA ASP A 324 25.84 -17.23 24.46
C ASP A 324 24.64 -16.30 24.64
N GLU A 325 24.76 -15.04 24.19
CA GLU A 325 23.65 -14.09 24.18
C GLU A 325 22.52 -14.58 23.27
N GLY A 326 22.87 -15.15 22.11
CA GLY A 326 21.89 -15.71 21.18
C GLY A 326 21.11 -16.88 21.77
N ARG A 327 21.78 -17.79 22.47
CA ARG A 327 21.13 -18.91 23.18
C ARG A 327 20.22 -18.44 24.31
N ALA A 328 20.62 -17.40 25.04
CA ALA A 328 19.79 -16.82 26.08
C ALA A 328 18.48 -16.25 25.48
N ALA A 329 18.57 -15.55 24.35
CA ALA A 329 17.38 -15.07 23.63
C ALA A 329 16.50 -16.22 23.10
N LEU A 330 17.08 -17.25 22.49
CA LEU A 330 16.31 -18.43 22.05
C LEU A 330 15.64 -19.18 23.21
N SER A 331 16.27 -19.22 24.38
CA SER A 331 15.68 -19.82 25.58
C SER A 331 14.49 -19.00 26.08
N ALA A 332 14.59 -17.67 26.05
CA ALA A 332 13.47 -16.77 26.38
C ALA A 332 12.29 -16.97 25.41
N TYR A 333 12.56 -17.14 24.12
CA TYR A 333 11.53 -17.46 23.11
C TYR A 333 10.80 -18.77 23.43
N LEU A 334 11.53 -19.86 23.71
CA LEU A 334 10.94 -21.15 24.05
C LEU A 334 10.18 -21.12 25.38
N ALA A 335 10.59 -20.28 26.33
CA ALA A 335 9.85 -20.09 27.57
C ALA A 335 8.52 -19.35 27.33
N ALA A 336 8.52 -18.36 26.44
CA ALA A 336 7.33 -17.60 26.08
C ALA A 336 6.34 -18.40 25.21
N VAL A 337 6.84 -19.23 24.29
CA VAL A 337 6.03 -20.01 23.35
C VAL A 337 6.56 -21.46 23.23
N PRO A 338 6.35 -22.30 24.27
CA PRO A 338 6.95 -23.64 24.32
C PRO A 338 6.46 -24.59 23.21
N ASP A 339 5.24 -24.37 22.72
CA ASP A 339 4.59 -25.18 21.69
C ASP A 339 4.70 -24.57 20.28
N ALA A 340 5.64 -23.64 20.07
CA ALA A 340 5.87 -23.07 18.75
C ALA A 340 6.20 -24.17 17.72
N SER A 341 5.73 -24.03 16.49
CA SER A 341 5.95 -25.03 15.43
C SER A 341 7.42 -25.23 15.08
N ASP A 342 8.26 -24.22 15.35
CA ASP A 342 9.71 -24.25 15.18
C ASP A 342 10.47 -24.65 16.46
N ALA A 343 9.80 -24.92 17.58
CA ALA A 343 10.43 -25.16 18.88
C ALA A 343 11.44 -26.31 18.86
N ALA A 344 11.12 -27.41 18.15
CA ALA A 344 12.04 -28.54 18.00
C ALA A 344 13.35 -28.14 17.32
N ILE A 345 13.28 -27.30 16.27
CA ILE A 345 14.46 -26.80 15.55
C ILE A 345 15.25 -25.87 16.47
N ILE A 346 14.58 -24.94 17.14
CA ILE A 346 15.24 -23.99 18.05
C ILE A 346 15.96 -24.70 19.21
N LYS A 347 15.38 -25.78 19.76
CA LYS A 347 16.01 -26.59 20.81
C LYS A 347 17.36 -27.19 20.38
N THR A 348 17.54 -27.51 19.09
CA THR A 348 18.84 -28.03 18.59
C THR A 348 19.99 -27.03 18.66
N LEU A 349 19.68 -25.73 18.82
CA LEU A 349 20.67 -24.65 18.93
C LEU A 349 21.08 -24.37 20.38
N LEU A 350 20.37 -24.96 21.34
CA LEU A 350 20.62 -24.84 22.77
C LEU A 350 21.47 -26.02 23.27
N PRO A 351 22.26 -25.85 24.34
CA PRO A 351 22.91 -26.98 25.00
C PRO A 351 21.84 -27.97 25.52
N ASN A 352 22.19 -29.27 25.49
CA ASN A 352 21.34 -30.36 25.97
C ASN A 352 21.07 -30.29 27.48
#